data_AF-A0A2X3FDJ7-F1
#
_entry.id   AF-A0A2X3FDJ7-F1
#
_cell.length_a   1.000
_cell.length_b   1.000
_cell.length_c   1.000
_cell.angle_alpha   90.00
_cell.angle_beta   90.00
_cell.angle_gamma   90.00
#
_symmetry.space_group_name_H-M   'P 1'
#
loop_
_entity.id
_entity.type
_entity.pdbx_description
1 polymer ?
#
loop_
_entity_poly.entity_id
_entity_poly.type
_entity_poly.pdbx_seq_one_letter_code
_entity_poly.pdbx_strand_id
1 'polypeptide(L)'
;MQILPFSQISAKDEFVGVKSSTRDDMLAAHRVPPQLMGAIPEGNGSFGDIEKAARVFAVNELTPYMEAMKHVNDWLGEEVIRFNPYALLESTK
;
A
#
# COMPACT_ATOMS: atom_id res chain seq x y z
N MET A 1 -25.20 -13.05 -36.36
CA MET A 1 -25.45 -13.01 -34.91
C MET A 1 -24.72 -14.16 -34.27
N GLN A 2 -23.61 -13.89 -33.57
CA GLN A 2 -22.89 -14.90 -32.81
C GLN A 2 -23.50 -14.96 -31.41
N ILE A 3 -24.21 -16.05 -31.11
CA ILE A 3 -24.81 -16.28 -29.79
C ILE A 3 -23.68 -16.79 -28.89
N LEU A 4 -23.16 -15.93 -28.02
CA LEU A 4 -22.31 -16.40 -26.93
C LEU A 4 -23.21 -17.16 -25.94
N PRO A 5 -22.83 -18.38 -25.52
CA PRO A 5 -23.61 -19.12 -24.53
C PRO A 5 -23.68 -18.30 -23.24
N PHE A 6 -24.90 -18.15 -22.68
CA PHE A 6 -25.20 -17.32 -21.50
C PHE A 6 -24.24 -17.55 -20.32
N SER A 7 -23.72 -18.78 -20.18
CA SER A 7 -22.72 -19.16 -19.19
C SER A 7 -21.40 -18.37 -19.28
N GLN A 8 -20.96 -17.96 -20.47
CA GLN A 8 -19.73 -17.17 -20.66
C GLN A 8 -19.89 -15.70 -20.24
N ILE A 9 -21.10 -15.14 -20.33
CA ILE A 9 -21.38 -13.74 -19.96
C ILE A 9 -21.46 -13.63 -18.44
N SER A 10 -22.16 -14.56 -17.77
CA SER A 10 -22.26 -14.60 -16.30
C SER A 10 -20.89 -14.80 -15.62
N ALA A 11 -20.04 -15.66 -16.19
CA ALA A 11 -18.69 -15.88 -15.65
C ALA A 11 -17.79 -14.64 -15.78
N LYS A 12 -17.97 -13.83 -16.85
CA LYS A 12 -17.16 -12.64 -17.11
C LYS A 12 -17.33 -11.57 -16.02
N ASP A 13 -18.54 -11.40 -15.51
CA ASP A 13 -18.84 -10.46 -14.43
C ASP A 13 -18.25 -10.94 -13.09
N GLU A 14 -18.29 -12.25 -12.81
CA GLU A 14 -17.61 -12.84 -11.65
C GLU A 14 -16.09 -12.63 -11.70
N PHE A 15 -15.45 -12.72 -12.88
CA PHE A 15 -14.01 -12.48 -13.01
C PHE A 15 -13.60 -11.05 -12.68
N VAL A 16 -14.43 -10.06 -12.99
CA VAL A 16 -14.17 -8.65 -12.62
C VAL A 16 -14.28 -8.49 -11.11
N GLY A 17 -15.32 -9.07 -10.50
CA GLY A 17 -15.51 -9.05 -9.05
C GLY A 17 -14.38 -9.73 -8.27
N VAL A 18 -13.91 -10.89 -8.73
CA VAL A 18 -12.78 -11.61 -8.10
C VAL A 18 -11.50 -10.78 -8.17
N LYS A 19 -11.25 -10.09 -9.30
CA LYS A 19 -10.07 -9.23 -9.46
C LYS A 19 -10.12 -8.03 -8.53
N SER A 20 -11.28 -7.37 -8.37
CA SER A 20 -11.41 -6.25 -7.42
C SER A 20 -11.22 -6.71 -5.98
N SER A 21 -11.85 -7.83 -5.57
CA SER A 21 -11.69 -8.37 -4.21
C SER A 21 -10.23 -8.76 -3.93
N THR A 22 -9.57 -9.42 -4.89
CA THR A 22 -8.15 -9.81 -4.74
C THR A 22 -7.25 -8.58 -4.57
N ARG A 23 -7.52 -7.50 -5.31
CA ARG A 23 -6.76 -6.24 -5.16
C ARG A 23 -6.96 -5.67 -3.76
N ASP A 24 -8.19 -5.62 -3.28
CA ASP A 24 -8.52 -5.04 -1.98
C ASP A 24 -7.91 -5.86 -0.84
N ASP A 25 -7.90 -7.20 -0.97
CA ASP A 25 -7.21 -8.12 -0.05
C ASP A 25 -5.69 -7.87 -0.02
N MET A 26 -5.06 -7.67 -1.19
CA MET A 26 -3.64 -7.33 -1.25
C MET A 26 -3.33 -5.99 -0.58
N LEU A 27 -4.18 -4.97 -0.80
CA LEU A 27 -4.02 -3.65 -0.18
C LEU A 27 -4.14 -3.74 1.35
N ALA A 28 -5.12 -4.51 1.84
CA ALA A 28 -5.30 -4.74 3.26
C ALA A 28 -4.11 -5.48 3.89
N ALA A 29 -3.57 -6.50 3.19
CA ALA A 29 -2.43 -7.28 3.66
C ALA A 29 -1.14 -6.44 3.75
N HIS A 30 -0.88 -5.61 2.74
CA HIS A 30 0.32 -4.77 2.70
C HIS A 30 0.25 -3.57 3.65
N ARG A 31 -0.94 -3.12 4.04
CA ARG A 31 -1.16 -1.92 4.88
C ARG A 31 -0.53 -0.65 4.32
N VAL A 32 -0.20 -0.64 3.03
CA VAL A 32 0.32 0.54 2.32
C VAL A 32 -0.86 1.28 1.70
N PRO A 33 -0.96 2.61 1.88
CA PRO A 33 -1.98 3.40 1.21
C PRO A 33 -1.97 3.16 -0.31
N PRO A 34 -3.13 2.92 -0.95
CA PRO A 34 -3.21 2.56 -2.37
C PRO A 34 -2.58 3.62 -3.28
N GLN A 35 -2.68 4.91 -2.94
CA GLN A 35 -2.02 5.97 -3.70
C GLN A 35 -0.49 5.87 -3.73
N LEU A 36 0.15 5.30 -2.71
CA LEU A 36 1.60 5.09 -2.67
C LEU A 36 2.03 3.86 -3.45
N MET A 37 1.10 2.93 -3.72
CA MET A 37 1.31 1.76 -4.57
C MET A 37 1.05 2.01 -6.06
N GLY A 38 0.70 3.24 -6.44
CA GLY A 38 0.34 3.58 -7.82
C GLY A 38 -1.02 3.00 -8.25
N ALA A 39 -1.89 2.67 -7.30
CA ALA A 39 -3.26 2.28 -7.61
C ALA A 39 -4.00 3.45 -8.27
N ILE A 40 -4.90 3.14 -9.20
CA ILE A 40 -5.77 4.12 -9.85
C ILE A 40 -7.11 4.11 -9.09
N PRO A 41 -7.68 5.28 -8.74
CA PRO A 41 -8.99 5.33 -8.10
C PRO A 41 -10.07 4.68 -8.97
N GLU A 42 -11.01 3.98 -8.35
CA GLU A 42 -12.18 3.47 -9.06
C GLU A 42 -13.31 4.52 -9.07
N GLY A 43 -13.95 4.68 -10.23
CA GLY A 43 -15.02 5.66 -10.42
C GLY A 43 -14.53 7.10 -10.41
N ASN A 44 -15.28 8.00 -9.77
CA ASN A 44 -15.00 9.44 -9.72
C ASN A 44 -14.26 9.87 -8.42
N GLY A 45 -13.66 8.92 -7.70
CA GLY A 45 -12.93 9.20 -6.46
C GLY A 45 -11.51 9.72 -6.69
N SER A 46 -10.96 10.44 -5.71
CA SER A 46 -9.54 10.76 -5.61
C SER A 46 -9.01 10.26 -4.27
N PHE A 47 -7.77 9.79 -4.23
CA PHE A 47 -7.12 9.34 -2.99
C PHE A 47 -6.75 10.47 -2.02
N GLY A 48 -6.95 11.72 -2.43
CA GLY A 48 -6.67 12.90 -1.62
C GLY A 48 -5.18 13.23 -1.58
N ASP A 49 -4.74 13.82 -0.47
CA ASP A 49 -3.38 14.32 -0.29
C ASP A 49 -2.37 13.17 -0.09
N ILE A 50 -1.49 12.99 -1.09
CA ILE A 50 -0.46 11.95 -1.12
C ILE A 50 0.59 12.19 -0.04
N GLU A 51 0.97 13.44 0.22
CA GLU A 51 1.99 13.79 1.21
C GLU A 51 1.49 13.45 2.62
N LYS A 52 0.23 13.80 2.92
CA LYS A 52 -0.38 13.45 4.21
C LYS A 52 -0.45 11.94 4.41
N ALA A 53 -0.82 11.18 3.37
CA ALA A 53 -0.86 9.73 3.45
C ALA A 53 0.53 9.10 3.66
N ALA A 54 1.55 9.61 2.95
CA ALA A 54 2.94 9.20 3.12
C ALA A 54 3.45 9.47 4.53
N ARG A 55 3.12 10.64 5.11
CA ARG A 55 3.48 10.97 6.50
C ARG A 55 2.84 10.03 7.52
N VAL A 56 1.54 9.77 7.40
CA VAL A 56 0.84 8.85 8.32
C VAL A 56 1.38 7.43 8.18
N PHE A 57 1.62 6.96 6.95
CA PHE A 57 2.22 5.66 6.69
C PHE A 57 3.64 5.55 7.27
N ALA A 58 4.45 6.60 7.12
CA ALA A 58 5.79 6.62 7.67
C ALA A 58 5.80 6.50 9.21
N VAL A 59 4.91 7.22 9.89
CA VAL A 59 4.81 7.15 11.36
C VAL A 59 4.27 5.82 11.85
N ASN A 60 3.20 5.31 11.23
CA ASN A 60 2.46 4.16 11.76
C ASN A 60 3.04 2.81 11.32
N GLU A 61 3.64 2.74 10.13
CA GLU A 61 4.13 1.48 9.57
C GLU A 61 5.66 1.50 9.46
N LEU A 62 6.26 2.52 8.81
CA LEU A 62 7.72 2.50 8.57
C LEU A 62 8.55 2.65 9.85
N THR A 63 8.23 3.59 10.74
CA THR A 63 9.02 3.84 11.96
C THR A 63 9.11 2.59 12.85
N PRO A 64 8.01 1.88 13.17
CA PRO A 64 8.09 0.63 13.93
C PRO A 64 8.98 -0.43 13.26
N TYR A 65 8.89 -0.59 11.94
CA TYR A 65 9.76 -1.51 11.20
C TYR A 65 11.23 -1.09 11.28
N MET A 66 11.53 0.20 11.10
CA MET A 66 12.89 0.74 11.24
C MET A 66 13.45 0.50 12.64
N GLU A 67 12.66 0.73 13.69
CA GLU A 67 13.08 0.45 15.08
C GLU A 67 13.30 -1.05 15.32
N ALA A 68 12.45 -1.93 14.80
CA ALA A 68 12.64 -3.36 14.89
C ALA A 68 13.95 -3.82 14.21
N MET A 69 14.31 -3.22 13.07
CA MET A 69 15.57 -3.52 12.38
C MET A 69 16.80 -3.07 13.19
N LYS A 70 16.71 -1.99 13.98
CA LYS A 70 17.82 -1.53 14.83
C LYS A 70 18.20 -2.54 15.91
N HIS A 71 17.32 -3.48 16.26
CA HIS A 71 17.64 -4.54 17.22
C HIS A 71 18.84 -5.40 16.78
N VAL A 72 19.14 -5.44 15.48
CA VAL A 72 20.35 -6.08 14.95
C VAL A 72 21.62 -5.43 15.50
N ASN A 73 21.61 -4.11 15.73
CA ASN A 73 22.75 -3.41 16.33
C ASN A 73 22.97 -3.88 17.78
N ASP A 74 21.89 -4.04 18.55
CA ASP A 74 21.97 -4.54 19.92
C ASP A 74 22.54 -5.96 19.98
N TRP A 75 22.13 -6.80 19.03
CA TRP A 75 22.62 -8.18 18.92
C TRP A 75 24.12 -8.25 18.58
N LEU A 76 24.60 -7.36 17.71
CA LEU A 76 26.00 -7.32 17.28
C LEU A 76 26.92 -6.52 18.20
N GLY A 77 26.36 -5.66 19.05
CA GLY A 77 27.11 -4.74 19.91
C GLY A 77 27.80 -3.59 19.15
N GLU A 78 27.44 -3.38 17.88
CA GLU A 78 27.97 -2.33 17.01
C GLU A 78 26.84 -1.71 16.17
N GLU A 79 26.91 -0.39 15.94
CA GLU A 79 25.92 0.31 15.12
C GLU A 79 26.15 0.04 13.63
N VAL A 80 25.42 -0.92 13.07
CA VAL A 80 25.50 -1.29 11.64
C VAL A 80 24.30 -0.80 10.82
N ILE A 81 23.12 -0.69 11.42
CA ILE A 81 21.88 -0.19 10.80
C ILE A 81 21.56 1.18 11.35
N ARG A 82 21.50 2.18 10.46
CA ARG A 82 21.07 3.55 10.75
C ARG A 82 20.12 4.05 9.66
N PHE A 83 19.11 4.80 10.07
CA PHE A 83 18.14 5.41 9.17
C PHE A 83 18.27 6.92 9.22
N ASN A 84 18.18 7.55 8.05
CA ASN A 84 18.07 9.01 7.98
C ASN A 84 16.64 9.43 8.33
N PRO A 85 16.45 10.66 8.85
CA PRO A 85 15.12 11.22 9.04
C PRO A 85 14.28 11.12 7.75
N TYR A 86 13.00 10.82 7.89
CA TYR A 86 12.10 10.79 6.74
C TYR A 86 11.86 12.21 6.23
N ALA A 87 12.20 12.48 4.97
CA ALA A 87 12.19 13.83 4.41
C ALA A 87 10.83 14.55 4.52
N LEU A 88 9.71 13.83 4.46
CA LEU A 88 8.37 14.43 4.59
C LEU A 88 7.91 14.61 6.04
N LEU A 89 8.66 14.14 7.03
CA LEU A 89 8.41 14.43 8.45
C LEU A 89 9.10 15.72 8.91
N GLU A 90 10.03 16.26 8.12
CA GLU A 90 10.59 17.57 8.38
C GLU A 90 9.51 18.63 8.14
N SER A 91 9.22 19.46 9.15
CA SER A 91 8.28 20.55 8.96
C SER A 91 8.86 21.49 7.92
N THR A 92 8.31 21.47 6.70
CA THR A 92 8.53 22.58 5.78
C THR A 92 7.99 23.83 6.47
N LYS A 93 8.89 24.75 6.82
CA LYS A 93 8.55 26.07 7.34
C LYS A 93 7.83 26.89 6.28
#